data_AF-A0A1D4Q4T4-F1
#
_entry.id   AF-A0A1D4Q4T4-F1
#
_cell.length_a   1.000
_cell.length_b   1.000
_cell.length_c   1.000
_cell.angle_alpha   90.00
_cell.angle_beta   90.00
_cell.angle_gamma   90.00
#
_symmetry.space_group_name_H-M   'P 1'
#
loop_
_entity.id
_entity.type
_entity.pdbx_description
1 polymer ?
#
loop_
_entity_poly.entity_id
_entity_poly.type
_entity_poly.pdbx_seq_one_letter_code
_entity_poly.pdbx_strand_id
1 'polypeptide(L)'
;MYLRNYSSVLILYLPLKGGNYLNRPDFKKGLIVLVFCILIIGYILSNIGHENKLEGYSVAINFFGIFATFGGAYVGAKIAGDNARKLYEKQKKEQDDNTYKKIDLIVNVKLIKVYDHAAKFQKSIEENYEYDKDNDTLIDIKDAITGYVEPIIELLEDREVHNGSNKMKEKLLEMYNECNRLINYILMVDIEQSGLHTDDNFMFLTKEENDKRISLAHTYKSVKFAEYVFVKEVLDEKLDNILNSITKENVLINNLDIKNGAERKFTIDL
;
A
#
# COMPACT_ATOMS: atom_id res chain seq x y z
N MET A 1 1.94 20.28 76.92
CA MET A 1 0.49 20.42 76.63
C MET A 1 0.31 20.21 75.13
N TYR A 2 -0.16 19.01 74.77
CA TYR A 2 -0.64 18.51 73.47
C TYR A 2 -0.14 19.10 72.13
N LEU A 3 0.72 18.33 71.46
CA LEU A 3 0.81 18.27 69.99
C LEU A 3 -0.27 17.32 69.49
N ARG A 4 -1.18 17.79 68.62
CA ARG A 4 -2.25 16.96 68.01
C ARG A 4 -2.16 17.05 66.48
N ASN A 5 -2.26 15.87 65.86
CA ASN A 5 -2.71 15.59 64.50
C ASN A 5 -1.77 15.91 63.33
N TYR A 6 -0.90 14.94 63.02
CA TYR A 6 -0.60 14.59 61.63
C TYR A 6 -1.46 13.40 61.22
N SER A 7 -2.66 13.68 60.71
CA SER A 7 -3.43 12.72 59.89
C SER A 7 -2.88 12.75 58.48
N SER A 8 -1.81 12.00 58.23
CA SER A 8 -1.34 11.71 56.87
C SER A 8 -1.99 10.41 56.43
N VAL A 9 -3.22 10.50 55.93
CA VAL A 9 -3.90 9.41 55.24
C VAL A 9 -3.07 9.07 54.01
N LEU A 10 -2.41 7.91 54.04
CA LEU A 10 -1.71 7.33 52.90
C LEU A 10 -2.76 6.86 51.87
N ILE A 11 -3.30 7.79 51.08
CA ILE A 11 -4.17 7.47 49.95
C ILE A 11 -3.29 6.94 48.83
N LEU A 12 -3.22 5.62 48.71
CA LEU A 12 -2.72 4.90 47.54
C LEU A 12 -3.61 5.23 46.32
N TYR A 13 -3.29 6.32 45.61
CA TYR A 13 -3.85 6.57 44.29
C TYR A 13 -3.18 5.64 43.27
N LEU A 14 -3.79 4.46 43.06
CA LEU A 14 -3.54 3.64 41.88
C LEU A 14 -4.28 4.26 40.68
N PRO A 15 -3.64 4.49 39.53
CA PRO A 15 -4.31 5.01 38.35
C PRO A 15 -5.31 3.98 37.82
N LEU A 16 -6.59 4.25 38.04
CA LEU A 16 -7.71 3.51 37.48
C LEU A 16 -7.78 3.76 35.96
N LYS A 17 -7.22 2.86 35.17
CA LYS A 17 -7.56 2.75 33.74
C LYS A 17 -7.83 1.28 33.37
N GLY A 18 -9.12 0.93 33.37
CA GLY A 18 -9.72 0.00 32.41
C GLY A 18 -9.39 -1.50 32.47
N GLY A 19 -8.92 -2.03 33.60
CA GLY A 19 -8.78 -3.47 33.78
C GLY A 19 -8.90 -3.86 35.25
N ASN A 20 -9.77 -4.83 35.57
CA ASN A 20 -9.97 -5.35 36.93
C ASN A 20 -8.76 -6.17 37.42
N TYR A 21 -7.59 -5.54 37.57
CA TYR A 21 -6.39 -6.18 38.13
C TYR A 21 -6.58 -6.60 39.60
N LEU A 22 -7.48 -5.90 40.32
CA LEU A 22 -7.89 -6.22 41.69
C LEU A 22 -8.63 -7.56 41.82
N ASN A 23 -9.18 -8.13 40.73
CA ASN A 23 -9.86 -9.43 40.77
C ASN A 23 -9.01 -10.59 40.24
N ARG A 24 -7.73 -10.37 39.90
CA ARG A 24 -6.82 -11.49 39.63
C ARG A 24 -6.43 -12.17 40.95
N PRO A 25 -6.69 -13.49 41.10
CA PRO A 25 -6.40 -14.20 42.35
C PRO A 25 -4.92 -14.13 42.74
N ASP A 26 -4.01 -14.01 41.77
CA ASP A 26 -2.57 -13.95 42.01
C ASP A 26 -2.10 -12.61 42.62
N PHE A 27 -2.78 -11.51 42.28
CA PHE A 27 -2.48 -10.19 42.84
C PHE A 27 -2.92 -10.09 44.31
N LYS A 28 -4.08 -10.65 44.66
CA LYS A 28 -4.56 -10.74 46.05
C LYS A 28 -3.63 -11.60 46.91
N LYS A 29 -3.15 -12.73 46.38
CA LYS A 29 -2.17 -13.59 47.06
C LYS A 29 -0.85 -12.85 47.32
N GLY A 30 -0.34 -12.10 46.33
CA GLY A 30 0.88 -11.31 46.48
C GLY A 30 0.77 -10.22 47.55
N LEU A 31 -0.37 -9.52 47.63
CA LEU A 31 -0.60 -8.48 48.63
C LEU A 31 -0.69 -9.06 50.05
N ILE A 32 -1.34 -10.22 50.21
CA ILE A 32 -1.39 -10.95 51.49
C ILE A 32 0.00 -11.39 51.94
N VAL A 33 0.81 -11.94 51.03
CA VAL A 33 2.19 -12.35 51.32
C VAL A 33 3.05 -11.15 51.73
N LEU A 34 2.91 -10.01 51.06
CA LEU A 34 3.67 -8.80 51.38
C LEU A 34 3.32 -8.24 52.76
N VAL A 35 2.03 -8.22 53.12
CA VAL A 35 1.58 -7.83 54.47
C VAL A 35 2.14 -8.78 55.53
N PHE A 36 2.12 -10.10 55.27
CA PHE A 36 2.71 -11.09 56.17
C PHE A 36 4.23 -10.92 56.33
N CYS A 37 4.97 -10.63 55.26
CA CYS A 37 6.40 -10.36 55.33
C CYS A 37 6.73 -9.12 56.18
N ILE A 38 5.97 -8.03 56.03
CA ILE A 38 6.14 -6.81 56.84
C ILE A 38 5.89 -7.12 58.32
N LEU A 39 4.86 -7.90 58.64
CA LEU A 39 4.53 -8.29 60.01
C LEU A 39 5.63 -9.17 60.64
N ILE A 40 6.16 -10.14 59.90
CA ILE A 40 7.23 -11.04 60.37
C ILE A 40 8.54 -10.28 60.58
N ILE A 41 8.96 -9.48 59.60
CA ILE A 41 10.21 -8.72 59.69
C ILE A 41 10.13 -7.64 60.78
N GLY A 42 8.99 -6.95 60.88
CA GLY A 42 8.74 -5.99 61.95
C GLY A 42 8.73 -6.64 63.34
N TYR A 43 8.16 -7.85 63.47
CA TYR A 43 8.18 -8.62 64.72
C TYR A 43 9.60 -9.04 65.13
N ILE A 44 10.42 -9.52 64.17
CA ILE A 44 11.81 -9.90 64.43
C ILE A 44 12.64 -8.69 64.87
N LEU A 45 12.55 -7.57 64.15
CA LEU A 45 13.29 -6.34 64.48
C LEU A 45 12.84 -5.74 65.82
N SER A 46 11.55 -5.82 66.13
CA SER A 46 10.97 -5.34 67.40
C SER A 46 11.44 -6.13 68.63
N ASN A 47 11.98 -7.35 68.46
CA ASN A 47 12.46 -8.19 69.56
C ASN A 47 13.98 -8.12 69.79
N ILE A 48 14.73 -7.37 68.97
CA ILE A 48 16.19 -7.25 69.08
C ILE A 48 16.61 -6.10 70.02
N GLY A 49 15.79 -5.04 70.16
CA GLY A 49 16.02 -3.92 71.07
C GLY A 49 14.84 -3.71 72.02
N HIS A 50 15.06 -3.83 73.32
CA HIS A 50 14.01 -3.87 74.34
C HIS A 50 13.24 -2.55 74.54
N GLU A 51 13.69 -1.45 73.94
CA GLU A 51 13.23 -0.11 74.35
C GLU A 51 12.24 0.56 73.40
N ASN A 52 12.15 0.18 72.11
CA ASN A 52 11.18 0.80 71.18
C ASN A 52 10.62 -0.18 70.13
N LYS A 53 9.67 -1.03 70.56
CA LYS A 53 8.99 -2.02 69.70
C LYS A 53 8.35 -1.45 68.42
N LEU A 54 7.90 -0.20 68.48
CA LEU A 54 7.28 0.50 67.34
C LEU A 54 8.30 0.89 66.25
N GLU A 55 9.57 1.09 66.60
CA GLU A 55 10.61 1.48 65.64
C GLU A 55 10.94 0.34 64.66
N GLY A 56 10.91 -0.92 65.11
CA GLY A 56 11.16 -2.08 64.25
C GLY A 56 10.14 -2.20 63.10
N TYR A 57 8.86 -1.94 63.38
CA TYR A 57 7.81 -1.89 62.35
C TYR A 57 7.94 -0.67 61.44
N SER A 58 8.34 0.49 61.98
CA SER A 58 8.58 1.71 61.19
C SER A 58 9.72 1.51 60.17
N VAL A 59 10.82 0.88 60.59
CA VAL A 59 11.95 0.53 59.72
C VAL A 59 11.53 -0.45 58.63
N ALA A 60 10.79 -1.50 58.98
CA ALA A 60 10.28 -2.47 58.02
C ALA A 60 9.37 -1.81 56.97
N ILE A 61 8.43 -0.97 57.38
CA ILE A 61 7.52 -0.26 56.48
C ILE A 61 8.29 0.69 55.56
N ASN A 62 9.27 1.44 56.08
CA ASN A 62 10.09 2.34 55.26
C ASN A 62 10.92 1.57 54.22
N PHE A 63 11.49 0.43 54.59
CA PHE A 63 12.25 -0.42 53.68
C PHE A 63 11.37 -0.93 52.53
N PHE A 64 10.19 -1.48 52.82
CA PHE A 64 9.24 -1.90 51.79
C PHE A 64 8.65 -0.73 50.99
N GLY A 65 8.52 0.46 51.60
CA GLY A 65 8.09 1.68 50.93
C GLY A 65 9.03 2.12 49.80
N ILE A 66 10.34 1.94 49.98
CA ILE A 66 11.36 2.17 48.95
C ILE A 66 11.13 1.21 47.76
N PHE A 67 10.99 -0.09 48.01
CA PHE A 67 10.72 -1.07 46.94
C PHE A 67 9.35 -0.89 46.28
N ALA A 68 8.33 -0.46 47.03
CA ALA A 68 7.03 -0.14 46.48
C ALA A 68 7.10 1.06 45.53
N THR A 69 7.89 2.09 45.88
CA THR A 69 8.07 3.29 45.05
C THR A 69 8.87 2.97 43.78
N PHE A 70 10.05 2.37 43.91
CA PHE A 70 10.90 2.04 42.77
C PHE A 70 10.34 0.89 41.93
N GLY A 71 9.82 -0.16 42.57
CA GLY A 71 9.20 -1.30 41.90
C GLY A 71 7.88 -0.93 41.23
N GLY A 72 7.05 -0.10 41.88
CA GLY A 72 5.84 0.45 41.27
C GLY A 72 6.15 1.34 40.07
N ALA A 73 7.16 2.21 40.18
CA ALA A 73 7.63 3.02 39.06
C ALA A 73 8.18 2.17 37.91
N TYR A 74 8.97 1.13 38.19
CA TYR A 74 9.50 0.21 37.20
C TYR A 74 8.39 -0.54 36.45
N VAL A 75 7.43 -1.12 37.18
CA VAL A 75 6.30 -1.85 36.58
C VAL A 75 5.41 -0.90 35.78
N GLY A 76 5.15 0.31 36.31
CA GLY A 76 4.42 1.35 35.60
C GLY A 76 5.11 1.77 34.30
N ALA A 77 6.42 2.03 34.35
CA ALA A 77 7.23 2.38 33.19
C ALA A 77 7.27 1.25 32.15
N LYS A 78 7.37 -0.01 32.58
CA LYS A 78 7.35 -1.18 31.70
C LYS A 78 6.01 -1.32 30.97
N ILE A 79 4.89 -1.23 31.69
CA ILE A 79 3.55 -1.30 31.10
C ILE A 79 3.32 -0.12 30.14
N ALA A 80 3.74 1.08 30.52
CA ALA A 80 3.65 2.27 29.68
C ALA A 80 4.48 2.11 28.40
N GLY A 81 5.71 1.62 28.51
CA GLY A 81 6.60 1.38 27.37
C GLY A 81 6.07 0.29 26.43
N ASP A 82 5.57 -0.82 26.96
CA ASP A 82 4.97 -1.90 26.15
C ASP A 82 3.72 -1.42 25.40
N ASN A 83 2.86 -0.62 26.04
CA ASN A 83 1.70 -0.03 25.39
C ASN A 83 2.08 1.04 24.34
N ALA A 84 3.08 1.88 24.64
CA ALA A 84 3.59 2.87 23.69
C ALA A 84 4.18 2.18 22.45
N ARG A 85 4.93 1.10 22.61
CA ARG A 85 5.47 0.30 21.50
C ARG A 85 4.35 -0.30 20.65
N LYS A 86 3.36 -0.94 21.28
CA LYS A 86 2.20 -1.50 20.55
C LYS A 86 1.41 -0.44 19.78
N LEU A 87 1.24 0.75 20.38
CA LEU A 87 0.56 1.86 19.72
C LEU A 87 1.35 2.36 18.51
N TYR A 88 2.67 2.49 18.65
CA TYR A 88 3.57 2.88 17.56
C TYR A 88 3.55 1.87 16.40
N GLU A 89 3.65 0.57 16.71
CA GLU A 89 3.56 -0.50 15.70
C GLU A 89 2.22 -0.46 14.95
N LYS A 90 1.12 -0.22 15.67
CA LYS A 90 -0.21 -0.08 15.08
C LYS A 90 -0.32 1.15 14.18
N GLN A 91 0.15 2.31 14.65
CA GLN A 91 0.16 3.55 13.87
C GLN A 91 1.00 3.43 12.60
N LYS A 92 2.18 2.80 12.71
CA LYS A 92 3.03 2.55 11.55
C LYS A 92 2.33 1.65 10.53
N LYS A 93 1.70 0.56 10.97
CA LYS A 93 0.93 -0.33 10.09
C LYS A 93 -0.25 0.38 9.42
N GLU A 94 -0.98 1.22 10.15
CA GLU A 94 -2.09 2.03 9.59
C GLU A 94 -1.58 3.06 8.57
N GLN A 95 -0.42 3.69 8.84
CA GLN A 95 0.21 4.62 7.91
C GLN A 95 0.68 3.93 6.63
N ASP A 96 1.32 2.75 6.77
CA ASP A 96 1.75 1.95 5.64
C ASP A 96 0.52 1.52 4.80
N ASP A 97 -0.55 1.00 5.44
CA ASP A 97 -1.80 0.59 4.77
C ASP A 97 -2.50 1.75 4.03
N ASN A 98 -2.54 2.95 4.64
CA ASN A 98 -3.08 4.14 3.98
C ASN A 98 -2.25 4.56 2.77
N THR A 99 -0.92 4.42 2.85
CA THR A 99 -0.02 4.73 1.74
C THR A 99 -0.27 3.77 0.58
N TYR A 100 -0.37 2.47 0.86
CA TYR A 100 -0.68 1.46 -0.16
C TYR A 100 -2.04 1.71 -0.84
N LYS A 101 -3.09 2.01 -0.07
CA LYS A 101 -4.41 2.34 -0.63
C LYS A 101 -4.39 3.56 -1.53
N LYS A 102 -3.61 4.58 -1.17
CA LYS A 102 -3.49 5.80 -1.97
C LYS A 102 -2.77 5.53 -3.28
N ILE A 103 -1.67 4.77 -3.25
CA ILE A 103 -0.95 4.32 -4.46
C ILE A 103 -1.89 3.52 -5.37
N ASP A 104 -2.63 2.55 -4.81
CA ASP A 104 -3.56 1.71 -5.57
C ASP A 104 -4.66 2.54 -6.24
N LEU A 105 -5.24 3.52 -5.52
CA LEU A 105 -6.25 4.42 -6.08
C LEU A 105 -5.68 5.26 -7.24
N ILE A 106 -4.50 5.85 -7.07
CA ILE A 106 -3.86 6.68 -8.11
C ILE A 106 -3.59 5.84 -9.35
N VAL A 107 -3.00 4.66 -9.17
CA VAL A 107 -2.69 3.73 -10.27
C VAL A 107 -3.96 3.32 -11.01
N ASN A 108 -4.99 2.88 -10.29
CA ASN A 108 -6.25 2.46 -10.90
C ASN A 108 -6.93 3.59 -11.68
N VAL A 109 -6.99 4.80 -11.13
CA VAL A 109 -7.57 5.96 -11.82
C VAL A 109 -6.84 6.27 -13.13
N LYS A 110 -5.50 6.19 -13.14
CA LYS A 110 -4.71 6.46 -14.36
C LYS A 110 -4.85 5.33 -15.37
N LEU A 111 -4.85 4.07 -14.94
CA LEU A 111 -5.04 2.93 -15.85
C LEU A 111 -6.43 2.92 -16.49
N ILE A 112 -7.49 3.30 -15.77
CA ILE A 112 -8.83 3.46 -16.35
C ILE A 112 -8.79 4.46 -17.52
N LYS A 113 -8.06 5.57 -17.39
CA LYS A 113 -7.90 6.52 -18.50
C LYS A 113 -7.23 5.89 -19.72
N VAL A 114 -6.22 5.06 -19.51
CA VAL A 114 -5.54 4.33 -20.58
C VAL A 114 -6.50 3.35 -21.26
N TYR A 115 -7.29 2.58 -20.50
CA TYR A 115 -8.29 1.66 -21.04
C TYR A 115 -9.39 2.37 -21.83
N ASP A 116 -9.90 3.49 -21.30
CA ASP A 116 -10.90 4.31 -22.00
C ASP A 116 -10.35 4.82 -23.33
N HIS A 117 -9.08 5.22 -23.36
CA HIS A 117 -8.40 5.63 -24.59
C HIS A 117 -8.17 4.47 -25.54
N ALA A 118 -7.73 3.31 -25.04
CA ALA A 118 -7.54 2.08 -25.81
C ALA A 118 -8.83 1.63 -26.51
N ALA A 119 -9.98 1.76 -25.83
CA ALA A 119 -11.29 1.45 -26.36
C ALA A 119 -11.72 2.45 -27.46
N LYS A 120 -11.44 3.75 -27.28
CA LYS A 120 -11.67 4.76 -28.32
C LYS A 120 -10.80 4.51 -29.55
N PHE A 121 -9.54 4.12 -29.35
CA PHE A 121 -8.64 3.79 -30.44
C PHE A 121 -9.14 2.58 -31.24
N GLN A 122 -9.53 1.50 -30.56
CA GLN A 122 -10.17 0.33 -31.22
C GLN A 122 -11.36 0.75 -32.07
N LYS A 123 -12.28 1.52 -31.46
CA LYS A 123 -13.49 1.96 -32.12
C LYS A 123 -13.19 2.81 -33.37
N SER A 124 -12.18 3.68 -33.29
CA SER A 124 -11.76 4.49 -34.43
C SER A 124 -11.23 3.62 -35.59
N ILE A 125 -10.51 2.53 -35.29
CA ILE A 125 -10.03 1.59 -36.32
C ILE A 125 -11.21 0.88 -36.99
N GLU A 126 -12.16 0.37 -36.19
CA GLU A 126 -13.34 -0.36 -36.67
C GLU A 126 -14.24 0.52 -37.56
N GLU A 127 -14.59 1.72 -37.11
CA GLU A 127 -15.48 2.63 -37.86
C GLU A 127 -14.88 3.09 -39.19
N ASN A 128 -13.56 3.24 -39.26
CA ASN A 128 -12.86 3.67 -40.49
C ASN A 128 -12.59 2.51 -41.45
N TYR A 129 -12.53 1.27 -40.96
CA TYR A 129 -12.42 0.10 -41.84
C TYR A 129 -13.75 -0.24 -42.53
N GLU A 130 -14.88 -0.09 -41.82
CA GLU A 130 -16.20 -0.50 -42.31
C GLU A 130 -16.92 0.53 -43.20
N TYR A 131 -16.71 1.84 -43.03
CA TYR A 131 -17.63 2.84 -43.59
C TYR A 131 -17.07 3.85 -44.58
N ASP A 132 -15.80 4.27 -44.50
CA ASP A 132 -15.20 5.14 -45.51
C ASP A 132 -13.68 5.26 -45.30
N LYS A 133 -12.90 5.16 -46.37
CA LYS A 133 -11.43 5.38 -46.30
C LYS A 133 -11.07 6.86 -46.07
N ASP A 134 -12.04 7.75 -46.25
CA ASP A 134 -11.90 9.21 -46.13
C ASP A 134 -12.54 9.78 -44.85
N ASN A 135 -12.95 8.93 -43.89
CA ASN A 135 -13.59 9.39 -42.66
C ASN A 135 -12.56 10.02 -41.70
N ASP A 136 -12.85 11.24 -41.25
CA ASP A 136 -11.96 12.09 -40.42
C ASP A 136 -12.00 11.69 -38.92
N THR A 137 -12.53 10.50 -38.60
CA THR A 137 -12.68 10.00 -37.22
C THR A 137 -11.55 9.10 -36.78
N LEU A 138 -10.63 8.73 -37.68
CA LEU A 138 -9.44 7.96 -37.33
C LEU A 138 -8.53 8.84 -36.48
N ILE A 139 -8.30 8.42 -35.23
CA ILE A 139 -7.40 9.12 -34.32
C ILE A 139 -5.99 9.09 -34.92
N ASP A 140 -5.29 10.21 -34.99
CA ASP A 140 -3.90 10.20 -35.44
C ASP A 140 -3.08 9.20 -34.61
N ILE A 141 -2.27 8.37 -35.27
CA ILE A 141 -1.55 7.28 -34.60
C ILE A 141 -0.60 7.79 -33.50
N LYS A 142 -0.09 9.02 -33.60
CA LYS A 142 0.72 9.63 -32.54
C LYS A 142 -0.15 10.04 -31.37
N ASP A 143 -1.33 10.59 -31.63
CA ASP A 143 -2.32 10.90 -30.58
C ASP A 143 -2.81 9.60 -29.91
N ALA A 144 -2.95 8.52 -30.68
CA ALA A 144 -3.28 7.20 -30.17
C ALA A 144 -2.19 6.73 -29.18
N ILE A 145 -0.91 6.74 -29.57
CA ILE A 145 0.20 6.36 -28.67
C ILE A 145 0.30 7.32 -27.47
N THR A 146 0.05 8.62 -27.69
CA THR A 146 0.14 9.66 -26.65
C THR A 146 -0.88 9.42 -25.53
N GLY A 147 -2.13 9.06 -25.87
CA GLY A 147 -3.14 8.77 -24.85
C GLY A 147 -2.86 7.50 -24.03
N TYR A 148 -1.98 6.61 -24.49
CA TYR A 148 -1.44 5.54 -23.64
C TYR A 148 -0.29 6.03 -22.75
N VAL A 149 0.65 6.82 -23.27
CA VAL A 149 1.88 7.17 -22.56
C VAL A 149 1.70 8.27 -21.51
N GLU A 150 0.80 9.24 -21.74
CA GLU A 150 0.60 10.38 -20.82
C GLU A 150 0.22 9.94 -19.40
N PRO A 151 -0.81 9.09 -19.19
CA PRO A 151 -1.13 8.63 -17.84
C PRO A 151 -0.01 7.81 -17.20
N ILE A 152 0.82 7.14 -18.01
CA ILE A 152 1.97 6.35 -17.54
C ILE A 152 3.10 7.26 -17.07
N ILE A 153 3.39 8.35 -17.79
CA ILE A 153 4.37 9.36 -17.35
C ILE A 153 3.92 9.98 -16.04
N GLU A 154 2.64 10.36 -15.93
CA GLU A 154 2.09 10.90 -14.69
C GLU A 154 2.27 9.93 -13.50
N LEU A 155 2.15 8.62 -13.73
CA LEU A 155 2.42 7.60 -12.71
C LEU A 155 3.91 7.48 -12.38
N LEU A 156 4.80 7.57 -13.37
CA LEU A 156 6.24 7.49 -13.18
C LEU A 156 6.80 8.71 -12.43
N GLU A 157 6.18 9.88 -12.59
CA GLU A 157 6.53 11.12 -11.89
C GLU A 157 5.95 11.20 -10.48
N ASP A 158 4.94 10.40 -10.16
CA ASP A 158 4.29 10.40 -8.84
C ASP A 158 5.24 9.84 -7.76
N ARG A 159 5.49 10.67 -6.73
CA ARG A 159 6.42 10.35 -5.64
C ARG A 159 5.96 9.15 -4.80
N GLU A 160 4.67 8.95 -4.64
CA GLU A 160 4.13 7.83 -3.86
C GLU A 160 4.22 6.55 -4.68
N VAL A 161 3.98 6.63 -5.99
CA VAL A 161 4.20 5.51 -6.93
C VAL A 161 5.68 5.11 -6.97
N HIS A 162 6.61 6.07 -6.92
CA HIS A 162 8.05 5.79 -6.82
C HIS A 162 8.43 5.02 -5.53
N ASN A 163 7.69 5.22 -4.45
CA ASN A 163 7.86 4.49 -3.20
C ASN A 163 7.08 3.16 -3.15
N GLY A 164 6.37 2.82 -4.24
CA GLY A 164 5.59 1.61 -4.40
C GLY A 164 6.41 0.38 -4.81
N SER A 165 5.77 -0.56 -5.51
CA SER A 165 6.41 -1.81 -5.95
C SER A 165 7.42 -1.58 -7.09
N ASN A 166 8.61 -2.15 -6.93
CA ASN A 166 9.64 -2.17 -7.98
C ASN A 166 9.16 -2.84 -9.27
N LYS A 167 8.32 -3.87 -9.17
CA LYS A 167 7.80 -4.60 -10.33
C LYS A 167 6.79 -3.78 -11.12
N MET A 168 5.91 -3.07 -10.42
CA MET A 168 4.97 -2.15 -11.07
C MET A 168 5.74 -1.03 -11.79
N LYS A 169 6.75 -0.45 -11.14
CA LYS A 169 7.63 0.56 -11.74
C LYS A 169 8.33 0.04 -12.99
N GLU A 170 8.86 -1.18 -12.94
CA GLU A 170 9.47 -1.85 -14.11
C GLU A 170 8.46 -1.96 -15.27
N LYS A 171 7.22 -2.37 -15.01
CA LYS A 171 6.19 -2.48 -16.06
C LYS A 171 5.72 -1.13 -16.62
N LEU A 172 5.62 -0.10 -15.79
CA LEU A 172 5.34 1.26 -16.25
C LEU A 172 6.48 1.79 -17.15
N LEU A 173 7.74 1.50 -16.79
CA LEU A 173 8.90 1.87 -17.60
C LEU A 173 8.94 1.10 -18.93
N GLU A 174 8.62 -0.20 -18.92
CA GLU A 174 8.49 -0.99 -20.15
C GLU A 174 7.48 -0.37 -21.11
N MET A 175 6.30 -0.01 -20.63
CA MET A 175 5.26 0.66 -21.44
C MET A 175 5.73 2.01 -21.99
N TYR A 176 6.37 2.84 -21.14
CA TYR A 176 6.92 4.13 -21.57
C TYR A 176 7.97 3.97 -22.68
N ASN A 177 8.89 3.02 -22.52
CA ASN A 177 9.91 2.74 -23.53
C ASN A 177 9.29 2.21 -24.83
N GLU A 178 8.24 1.39 -24.72
CA GLU A 178 7.51 0.85 -25.86
C GLU A 178 6.82 1.95 -26.65
N CYS A 179 6.11 2.86 -25.98
CA CYS A 179 5.49 4.02 -26.61
C CYS A 179 6.52 4.88 -27.36
N ASN A 180 7.69 5.12 -26.74
CA ASN A 180 8.78 5.86 -27.39
C ASN A 180 9.34 5.13 -28.61
N ARG A 181 9.52 3.81 -28.53
CA ARG A 181 9.96 2.98 -29.66
C ARG A 181 8.97 3.11 -30.82
N LEU A 182 7.67 2.99 -30.54
CA LEU A 182 6.61 3.07 -31.55
C LEU A 182 6.47 4.48 -32.13
N ILE A 183 6.60 5.56 -31.34
CA ILE A 183 6.62 6.92 -31.88
C ILE A 183 7.77 7.11 -32.86
N ASN A 184 8.99 6.71 -32.47
CA ASN A 184 10.16 6.83 -33.34
C ASN A 184 10.02 6.00 -34.61
N TYR A 185 9.45 4.81 -34.48
CA TYR A 185 9.12 3.94 -35.60
C TYR A 185 8.14 4.62 -36.58
N ILE A 186 7.01 5.13 -36.08
CA ILE A 186 5.99 5.81 -36.90
C ILE A 186 6.54 7.05 -37.59
N LEU A 187 7.49 7.77 -36.97
CA LEU A 187 8.16 8.91 -37.62
C LEU A 187 8.99 8.51 -38.85
N MET A 188 9.39 7.25 -38.95
CA MET A 188 10.18 6.73 -40.07
C MET A 188 9.34 5.95 -41.09
N VAL A 189 8.08 5.64 -40.79
CA VAL A 189 7.17 4.95 -41.69
C VAL A 189 6.25 5.95 -42.35
N ASP A 190 6.22 5.93 -43.67
CA ASP A 190 5.22 6.65 -44.43
C ASP A 190 3.96 5.77 -44.54
N ILE A 191 3.01 6.06 -43.65
CA ILE A 191 1.77 5.29 -43.48
C ILE A 191 0.77 5.50 -44.63
N GLU A 192 0.98 6.52 -45.46
CA GLU A 192 0.11 6.86 -46.59
C GLU A 192 0.55 6.20 -47.91
N GLN A 193 1.62 5.39 -47.88
CA GLN A 193 2.10 4.68 -49.07
C GLN A 193 1.15 3.57 -49.51
N SER A 194 1.09 3.36 -50.83
CA SER A 194 0.24 2.34 -51.45
C SER A 194 0.76 0.90 -51.32
N GLY A 195 1.98 0.69 -50.81
CA GLY A 195 2.62 -0.63 -50.73
C GLY A 195 3.61 -0.76 -49.58
N LEU A 196 3.84 -2.00 -49.14
CA LEU A 196 4.78 -2.34 -48.07
C LEU A 196 6.18 -2.53 -48.63
N HIS A 197 7.14 -1.79 -48.10
CA HIS A 197 8.55 -2.12 -48.24
C HIS A 197 8.92 -3.14 -47.15
N THR A 198 9.30 -4.34 -47.58
CA THR A 198 9.62 -5.49 -46.70
C THR A 198 10.88 -5.29 -45.86
N ASP A 199 11.72 -4.33 -46.26
CA ASP A 199 13.10 -4.19 -45.79
C ASP A 199 13.30 -2.94 -44.90
N ASP A 200 12.26 -2.16 -44.67
CA ASP A 200 12.43 -0.73 -44.37
C ASP A 200 12.72 -0.35 -42.92
N ASN A 201 12.57 -1.22 -41.90
CA ASN A 201 12.76 -0.72 -40.51
C ASN A 201 13.19 -1.75 -39.44
N PHE A 202 14.29 -2.46 -39.68
CA PHE A 202 14.92 -3.33 -38.67
C PHE A 202 15.49 -2.59 -37.44
N MET A 203 15.56 -1.26 -37.45
CA MET A 203 16.15 -0.51 -36.33
C MET A 203 15.23 -0.47 -35.10
N PHE A 204 13.91 -0.49 -35.31
CA PHE A 204 12.92 -0.34 -34.24
C PHE A 204 12.03 -1.57 -34.07
N LEU A 205 11.90 -2.44 -35.07
CA LEU A 205 11.07 -3.64 -35.00
C LEU A 205 11.90 -4.92 -34.98
N THR A 206 11.40 -5.91 -34.25
CA THR A 206 11.87 -7.29 -34.35
C THR A 206 11.39 -7.92 -35.66
N LYS A 207 12.00 -9.05 -36.05
CA LYS A 207 11.57 -9.80 -37.23
C LYS A 207 10.12 -10.26 -37.13
N GLU A 208 9.73 -10.77 -35.97
CA GLU A 208 8.36 -11.26 -35.71
C GLU A 208 7.32 -10.13 -35.86
N GLU A 209 7.63 -8.93 -35.35
CA GLU A 209 6.77 -7.76 -35.49
C GLU A 209 6.65 -7.31 -36.94
N ASN A 210 7.75 -7.34 -37.71
CA ASN A 210 7.70 -7.00 -39.13
C ASN A 210 6.88 -8.02 -39.94
N ASP A 211 7.09 -9.32 -39.70
CA ASP A 211 6.33 -10.40 -40.33
C ASP A 211 4.83 -10.28 -40.02
N LYS A 212 4.50 -9.94 -38.77
CA LYS A 212 3.13 -9.68 -38.32
C LYS A 212 2.51 -8.49 -39.04
N ARG A 213 3.24 -7.37 -39.15
CA ARG A 213 2.80 -6.15 -39.85
C ARG A 213 2.52 -6.40 -41.34
N ILE A 214 3.40 -7.16 -42.01
CA ILE A 214 3.22 -7.58 -43.40
C ILE A 214 1.94 -8.41 -43.54
N SER A 215 1.74 -9.39 -42.64
CA SER A 215 0.52 -10.21 -42.61
C SER A 215 -0.75 -9.36 -42.45
N LEU A 216 -0.74 -8.40 -41.52
CA LEU A 216 -1.87 -7.49 -41.28
C LEU A 216 -2.20 -6.68 -42.53
N ALA A 217 -1.21 -6.14 -43.23
CA ALA A 217 -1.49 -5.36 -44.44
C ALA A 217 -2.01 -6.19 -45.60
N HIS A 218 -1.61 -7.45 -45.71
CA HIS A 218 -2.24 -8.39 -46.64
C HIS A 218 -3.71 -8.64 -46.28
N THR A 219 -4.00 -8.84 -44.99
CA THR A 219 -5.37 -9.04 -44.48
C THR A 219 -6.26 -7.82 -44.74
N TYR A 220 -5.81 -6.63 -44.38
CA TYR A 220 -6.58 -5.39 -44.49
C TYR A 220 -6.49 -4.72 -45.87
N LYS A 221 -5.59 -5.19 -46.74
CA LYS A 221 -5.26 -4.56 -48.04
C LYS A 221 -4.96 -3.06 -47.90
N SER A 222 -4.31 -2.69 -46.80
CA SER A 222 -3.96 -1.32 -46.47
C SER A 222 -2.78 -1.31 -45.49
N VAL A 223 -1.73 -0.57 -45.85
CA VAL A 223 -0.56 -0.35 -44.98
C VAL A 223 -0.99 0.46 -43.76
N LYS A 224 -1.71 1.57 -43.97
CA LYS A 224 -2.25 2.41 -42.89
C LYS A 224 -2.98 1.61 -41.82
N PHE A 225 -3.97 0.80 -42.18
CA PHE A 225 -4.71 0.00 -41.19
C PHE A 225 -3.84 -1.06 -40.51
N ALA A 226 -2.88 -1.64 -41.23
CA ALA A 226 -1.95 -2.59 -40.64
C ALA A 226 -1.09 -1.96 -39.54
N GLU A 227 -0.60 -0.73 -39.76
CA GLU A 227 0.15 0.03 -38.75
C GLU A 227 -0.67 0.29 -37.49
N TYR A 228 -1.92 0.71 -37.68
CA TYR A 228 -2.83 1.03 -36.58
C TYR A 228 -3.13 -0.20 -35.73
N VAL A 229 -3.47 -1.32 -36.37
CA VAL A 229 -3.74 -2.58 -35.67
C VAL A 229 -2.47 -3.10 -35.00
N PHE A 230 -1.32 -3.04 -35.68
CA PHE A 230 -0.04 -3.46 -35.12
C PHE A 230 0.32 -2.67 -33.86
N VAL A 231 0.31 -1.33 -33.94
CA VAL A 231 0.60 -0.45 -32.80
C VAL A 231 -0.35 -0.73 -31.64
N LYS A 232 -1.64 -0.88 -31.94
CA LYS A 232 -2.64 -1.18 -30.92
C LYS A 232 -2.33 -2.49 -30.19
N GLU A 233 -2.10 -3.57 -30.93
CA GLU A 233 -1.87 -4.89 -30.33
C GLU A 233 -0.62 -4.91 -29.46
N VAL A 234 0.45 -4.20 -29.86
CA VAL A 234 1.67 -4.07 -29.05
C VAL A 234 1.39 -3.30 -27.75
N LEU A 235 0.67 -2.18 -27.83
CA LEU A 235 0.35 -1.36 -26.66
C LEU A 235 -0.60 -2.06 -25.69
N ASP A 236 -1.62 -2.76 -26.20
CA ASP A 236 -2.57 -3.52 -25.37
C ASP A 236 -1.86 -4.66 -24.62
N GLU A 237 -0.91 -5.36 -25.26
CA GLU A 237 -0.10 -6.38 -24.59
C GLU A 237 0.68 -5.79 -23.40
N LYS A 238 1.28 -4.61 -23.57
CA LYS A 238 2.01 -3.95 -22.48
C LYS A 238 1.09 -3.44 -21.38
N LEU A 239 -0.11 -2.96 -21.73
CA LEU A 239 -1.13 -2.56 -20.77
C LEU A 239 -1.59 -3.75 -19.91
N ASP A 240 -1.83 -4.90 -20.53
CA ASP A 240 -2.19 -6.14 -19.82
C ASP A 240 -1.06 -6.61 -18.88
N ASN A 241 0.20 -6.46 -19.31
CA ASN A 241 1.35 -6.77 -18.47
C ASN A 241 1.43 -5.88 -17.22
N ILE A 242 1.09 -4.60 -17.33
CA ILE A 242 0.98 -3.68 -16.18
C ILE A 242 -0.13 -4.19 -15.24
N LEU A 243 -1.34 -4.46 -15.75
CA LEU A 243 -2.46 -4.92 -14.93
C LEU A 243 -2.14 -6.22 -14.18
N ASN A 244 -1.51 -7.17 -14.86
CA ASN A 244 -1.09 -8.45 -14.29
C ASN A 244 -0.03 -8.29 -13.20
N SER A 245 0.84 -7.28 -13.32
CA SER A 245 1.85 -6.99 -12.29
C SER A 245 1.23 -6.46 -11.01
N ILE A 246 0.20 -5.62 -11.13
CA ILE A 246 -0.53 -5.03 -10.00
C ILE A 246 -1.41 -6.10 -9.34
N THR A 247 -2.12 -6.91 -10.13
CA THR A 247 -3.04 -7.96 -9.64
C THR A 247 -2.33 -9.06 -8.86
N LYS A 248 -1.08 -9.41 -9.21
CA LYS A 248 -0.29 -10.43 -8.50
C LYS A 248 0.29 -9.94 -7.17
N GLU A 249 0.38 -8.63 -6.95
CA GLU A 249 0.97 -8.03 -5.75
C GLU A 249 -0.08 -7.45 -4.79
N ASN A 250 -1.29 -7.13 -5.28
CA ASN A 250 -2.38 -6.59 -4.48
C ASN A 250 -3.44 -7.65 -4.14
N VAL A 251 -3.49 -8.06 -2.87
CA VAL A 251 -4.61 -8.82 -2.26
C VAL A 251 -5.95 -8.04 -2.33
N LEU A 252 -5.91 -6.74 -2.58
CA LEU A 252 -7.08 -5.88 -2.74
C LEU A 252 -7.71 -5.88 -4.13
N ILE A 253 -7.05 -6.38 -5.18
CA ILE A 253 -7.69 -6.56 -6.51
C ILE A 253 -8.71 -7.70 -6.50
N ASN A 254 -8.70 -8.56 -5.47
CA ASN A 254 -9.80 -9.49 -5.21
C ASN A 254 -11.01 -8.84 -4.49
N ASN A 255 -10.86 -7.61 -3.94
CA ASN A 255 -11.91 -6.91 -3.20
C ASN A 255 -12.41 -5.63 -3.89
N LEU A 256 -11.61 -5.05 -4.80
CA LEU A 256 -12.08 -4.10 -5.78
C LEU A 256 -12.45 -4.90 -7.00
N ASP A 257 -13.74 -4.96 -7.24
CA ASP A 257 -14.38 -5.69 -8.33
C ASP A 257 -14.07 -5.04 -9.69
N ILE A 258 -12.79 -4.81 -10.00
CA ILE A 258 -12.33 -4.27 -11.29
C ILE A 258 -12.61 -5.29 -12.41
N LYS A 259 -12.78 -6.58 -12.06
CA LYS A 259 -13.29 -7.61 -12.96
C LYS A 259 -14.80 -7.51 -13.26
N ASN A 260 -15.63 -6.95 -12.37
CA ASN A 260 -17.07 -6.77 -12.62
C ASN A 260 -17.56 -5.31 -12.68
N GLY A 261 -16.67 -4.31 -12.56
CA GLY A 261 -17.02 -2.89 -12.46
C GLY A 261 -17.18 -2.14 -13.77
N ALA A 262 -16.78 -2.73 -14.89
CA ALA A 262 -17.14 -2.22 -16.22
C ALA A 262 -18.40 -2.96 -16.69
N GLU A 263 -19.57 -2.49 -16.26
CA GLU A 263 -20.83 -2.84 -16.93
C GLU A 263 -20.68 -2.51 -18.42
N ARG A 264 -20.51 -3.59 -19.19
CA ARG A 264 -20.56 -3.61 -20.64
C ARG A 264 -21.89 -3.01 -21.06
N LYS A 265 -21.84 -1.84 -21.73
CA LYS A 265 -23.04 -1.15 -22.25
C LYS A 265 -23.64 -1.80 -23.51
N PHE A 266 -23.11 -2.95 -23.92
CA PHE A 266 -23.70 -3.80 -24.95
C PHE A 266 -23.66 -5.25 -24.47
N THR A 267 -24.82 -5.73 -24.04
CA THR A 267 -25.11 -7.16 -23.84
C THR A 267 -25.22 -7.82 -25.20
N ILE A 268 -24.55 -8.95 -25.38
CA ILE A 268 -24.99 -9.96 -26.35
C ILE A 268 -25.39 -11.17 -25.50
N ASP A 269 -26.69 -11.41 -25.41
CA ASP A 269 -27.22 -12.65 -24.91
C ASP A 269 -26.89 -13.76 -25.91
N LEU A 270 -26.12 -14.75 -25.47
CA LEU A 270 -26.33 -16.20 -25.64
C LEU A 270 -25.25 -16.99 -24.90
#